data_AF-A0A645C0I7-F1
#
_entry.id   AF-A0A645C0I7-F1
#
_cell.length_a   1.000
_cell.length_b   1.000
_cell.length_c   1.000
_cell.angle_alpha   90.00
_cell.angle_beta   90.00
_cell.angle_gamma   90.00
#
_symmetry.space_group_name_H-M   'P 1'
#
loop_
_entity.id
_entity.type
_entity.pdbx_description
1 polymer ?
#
loop_
_entity_poly.entity_id
_entity_poly.type
_entity_poly.pdbx_seq_one_letter_code
_entity_poly.pdbx_strand_id
1 'polypeptide(L)'
;MAQEAKPAFIDINFGCPVNKIANRGAGSGMMRFPDKMTEITQRVVNAVKLPVTVKTRLGWDESSKIIPELALRLQDTGIAALTIHGRTRSQLYKGEADWTLIGEIKNNPAIKIPIIGNGDITSARGAKEAFDRYGVDGIMIGRATYGRPWIFREIKHFLATGEELPEPSVNEKADLAKRHLLKSVEVKGERVGVLEMRRHLSSYFKGLPDFKELRMKLVTENDHYVVLELLEIVRERYANN
;
A
#
# COMPACT_ATOMS: atom_id res chain seq x y z
N MET A 1 -14.73 -10.29 18.36
CA MET A 1 -13.29 -10.32 18.00
C MET A 1 -13.11 -10.14 16.49
N ALA A 2 -11.97 -9.65 15.99
CA ALA A 2 -11.75 -9.43 14.54
C ALA A 2 -11.97 -10.71 13.68
N GLN A 3 -11.69 -11.90 14.23
CA GLN A 3 -11.92 -13.18 13.58
C GLN A 3 -13.40 -13.49 13.26
N GLU A 4 -14.36 -12.90 13.99
CA GLU A 4 -15.80 -13.08 13.73
C GLU A 4 -16.23 -12.52 12.37
N ALA A 5 -15.47 -11.54 11.84
CA ALA A 5 -15.65 -11.04 10.47
C ALA A 5 -15.15 -12.03 9.39
N LYS A 6 -14.66 -13.21 9.79
CA LYS A 6 -14.12 -14.28 8.93
C LYS A 6 -13.09 -13.80 7.89
N PRO A 7 -12.06 -13.02 8.28
CA PRO A 7 -11.02 -12.64 7.34
C PRO A 7 -10.15 -13.85 6.96
N ALA A 8 -9.45 -13.77 5.83
CA ALA A 8 -8.52 -14.82 5.42
C ALA A 8 -7.26 -14.87 6.30
N PHE A 9 -6.85 -13.73 6.87
CA PHE A 9 -5.69 -13.58 7.76
C PHE A 9 -5.84 -12.31 8.61
N ILE A 10 -4.97 -12.14 9.62
CA ILE A 10 -4.89 -10.94 10.47
C ILE A 10 -3.51 -10.31 10.30
N ASP A 11 -3.43 -9.01 10.00
CA ASP A 11 -2.16 -8.27 9.91
C ASP A 11 -1.96 -7.35 11.12
N ILE A 12 -0.78 -7.40 11.74
CA ILE A 12 -0.40 -6.50 12.84
C ILE A 12 0.41 -5.33 12.30
N ASN A 13 -0.08 -4.12 12.55
CA ASN A 13 0.58 -2.89 12.13
C ASN A 13 1.64 -2.41 13.13
N PHE A 14 2.90 -2.60 12.77
CA PHE A 14 4.07 -1.97 13.40
C PHE A 14 4.77 -0.96 12.47
N GLY A 15 4.07 -0.46 11.44
CA GLY A 15 4.65 0.40 10.40
C GLY A 15 4.17 1.85 10.38
N CYS A 16 3.05 2.18 11.04
CA CYS A 16 2.47 3.53 10.99
C CYS A 16 3.37 4.57 11.70
N PRO A 17 3.88 5.59 10.98
CA PRO A 17 4.84 6.54 11.55
C PRO A 17 4.20 7.80 12.13
N VAL A 18 2.88 7.98 12.00
CA VAL A 18 2.16 9.19 12.41
C VAL A 18 2.38 9.44 13.90
N ASN A 19 2.80 10.66 14.26
CA ASN A 19 3.18 11.03 15.64
C ASN A 19 2.14 10.62 16.68
N LYS A 20 0.84 10.83 16.40
CA LYS A 20 -0.28 10.47 17.30
C LYS A 20 -0.32 8.98 17.65
N ILE A 21 0.19 8.11 16.78
CA ILE A 21 0.26 6.66 16.97
C ILE A 21 1.64 6.27 17.50
N ALA A 22 2.71 6.66 16.80
CA ALA A 22 4.08 6.26 17.10
C ALA A 22 4.56 6.72 18.49
N ASN A 23 4.19 7.93 18.91
CA ASN A 23 4.65 8.45 20.21
C ASN A 23 3.94 7.81 21.39
N ARG A 24 2.81 7.12 21.17
CA ARG A 24 2.09 6.36 22.19
C ARG A 24 2.55 4.90 22.29
N GLY A 25 3.61 4.52 21.57
CA GLY A 25 4.07 3.13 21.53
C GLY A 25 3.13 2.23 20.71
N ALA A 26 2.59 2.72 19.60
CA ALA A 26 1.87 1.90 18.63
C ALA A 26 2.46 2.11 17.23
N GLY A 27 2.09 1.30 16.24
CA GLY A 27 2.67 1.38 14.90
C GLY A 27 4.20 1.24 14.97
N SER A 28 4.93 2.07 14.23
CA SER A 28 6.40 2.02 14.26
C SER A 28 7.02 2.55 15.56
N GLY A 29 6.22 3.04 16.50
CA GLY A 29 6.66 3.33 17.87
C GLY A 29 7.11 2.09 18.63
N MET A 30 6.57 0.91 18.29
CA MET A 30 6.95 -0.39 18.88
C MET A 30 8.35 -0.85 18.48
N MET A 31 8.94 -0.27 17.44
CA MET A 31 10.33 -0.58 17.07
C MET A 31 11.36 -0.15 18.12
N ARG A 32 10.96 0.63 19.13
CA ARG A 32 11.80 0.96 20.30
C ARG A 32 11.68 -0.08 21.42
N PHE A 33 10.77 -1.04 21.29
CA PHE A 33 10.40 -2.01 22.32
C PHE A 33 10.26 -3.42 21.70
N PRO A 34 11.33 -3.97 21.10
CA PRO A 34 11.27 -5.23 20.36
C PRO A 34 10.74 -6.40 21.21
N ASP A 35 11.07 -6.47 22.51
CA ASP A 35 10.57 -7.51 23.42
C ASP A 35 9.04 -7.49 23.52
N LYS A 36 8.48 -6.29 23.74
CA LYS A 36 7.03 -6.09 23.80
C LYS A 36 6.36 -6.37 22.46
N MET A 37 7.01 -6.00 21.36
CA MET A 37 6.53 -6.27 20.01
C MET A 37 6.44 -7.78 19.73
N THR A 38 7.46 -8.55 20.10
CA THR A 38 7.45 -10.02 20.05
C THR A 38 6.38 -10.61 20.95
N GLU A 39 6.26 -10.16 22.21
CA GLU A 39 5.26 -10.66 23.15
C GLU A 39 3.83 -10.46 22.63
N ILE A 40 3.50 -9.26 22.14
CA ILE A 40 2.19 -8.96 21.57
C ILE A 40 1.91 -9.86 20.37
N THR A 41 2.88 -10.01 19.47
CA THR A 41 2.74 -10.84 18.27
C THR A 41 2.45 -12.29 18.64
N GLN A 42 3.21 -12.87 19.57
CA GLN A 42 2.99 -14.24 20.05
C GLN A 42 1.59 -14.41 20.66
N ARG A 43 1.14 -13.46 21.47
CA ARG A 43 -0.20 -13.51 22.08
C ARG A 43 -1.30 -13.48 21.02
N VAL A 44 -1.15 -12.68 19.97
CA VAL A 44 -2.11 -12.63 18.86
C VAL A 44 -2.11 -13.93 18.07
N VAL A 45 -0.94 -14.45 17.70
CA VAL A 45 -0.79 -15.75 17.01
C VAL A 45 -1.48 -16.87 17.79
N ASN A 46 -1.26 -16.94 19.11
CA ASN A 46 -1.86 -17.98 19.95
C ASN A 46 -3.37 -17.82 20.16
N ALA A 47 -3.90 -16.61 20.02
CA ALA A 47 -5.31 -16.31 20.28
C ALA A 47 -6.22 -16.61 19.08
N VAL A 48 -5.69 -16.72 17.87
CA VAL A 48 -6.49 -16.84 16.63
C VAL A 48 -6.10 -18.09 15.85
N LYS A 49 -7.05 -18.64 15.10
CA LYS A 49 -6.81 -19.81 14.23
C LYS A 49 -6.38 -19.41 12.81
N LEU A 50 -6.41 -18.12 12.50
CA LEU A 50 -6.09 -17.59 11.18
C LEU A 50 -4.58 -17.30 11.08
N PRO A 51 -3.99 -17.33 9.87
CA PRO A 51 -2.63 -16.84 9.67
C PRO A 51 -2.51 -15.41 10.17
N VAL A 52 -1.43 -15.12 10.91
CA VAL A 52 -1.10 -13.78 11.38
C VAL A 52 0.11 -13.27 10.61
N THR A 53 0.03 -12.08 10.04
CA THR A 53 1.15 -11.42 9.36
C THR A 53 1.54 -10.15 10.11
N VAL A 54 2.75 -9.65 9.83
CA VAL A 54 3.22 -8.39 10.41
C VAL A 54 3.66 -7.45 9.29
N LYS A 55 3.30 -6.17 9.42
CA LYS A 55 3.87 -5.10 8.61
C LYS A 55 4.65 -4.10 9.45
N THR A 56 5.90 -3.86 9.09
CA THR A 56 6.83 -2.99 9.83
C THR A 56 7.66 -2.07 8.93
N ARG A 57 8.65 -1.40 9.51
CA ARG A 57 9.65 -0.49 8.92
C ARG A 57 11.07 -1.02 9.17
N LEU A 58 12.09 -0.31 8.70
CA LEU A 58 13.49 -0.66 8.96
C LEU A 58 13.92 -0.44 10.41
N GLY A 59 13.30 0.52 11.09
CA GLY A 59 13.78 1.00 12.37
C GLY A 59 13.04 2.23 12.86
N TRP A 60 13.41 2.73 14.04
CA TRP A 60 12.92 4.03 14.53
C TRP A 60 13.55 5.19 13.74
N ASP A 61 14.87 5.17 13.55
CA ASP A 61 15.66 6.12 12.79
C ASP A 61 16.90 5.44 12.19
N GLU A 62 17.78 6.22 11.54
CA GLU A 62 18.98 5.69 10.88
C GLU A 62 19.96 5.01 11.84
N SER A 63 20.05 5.47 13.09
CA SER A 63 20.87 4.84 14.13
C SER A 63 20.24 3.60 14.75
N SER A 64 18.98 3.30 14.42
CA SER A 64 18.18 2.25 15.04
C SER A 64 17.46 1.39 14.00
N LYS A 65 18.20 0.88 13.01
CA LYS A 65 17.70 -0.07 12.00
C LYS A 65 17.72 -1.51 12.50
N ILE A 66 16.90 -1.81 13.50
CA ILE A 66 16.86 -3.12 14.19
C ILE A 66 16.21 -4.26 13.39
N ILE A 67 15.74 -4.00 12.16
CA ILE A 67 14.92 -4.96 11.41
C ILE A 67 15.58 -6.32 11.15
N PRO A 68 16.91 -6.47 10.94
CA PRO A 68 17.51 -7.78 10.68
C PRO A 68 17.35 -8.75 11.85
N GLU A 69 17.58 -8.31 13.09
CA GLU A 69 17.35 -9.10 14.30
C GLU A 69 15.85 -9.31 14.53
N LEU A 70 15.07 -8.23 14.41
CA LEU A 70 13.64 -8.26 14.68
C LEU A 70 12.88 -9.20 13.75
N ALA A 71 13.31 -9.37 12.49
CA ALA A 71 12.69 -10.28 11.54
C ALA A 71 12.73 -11.75 12.02
N LEU A 72 13.87 -12.20 12.55
CA LEU A 72 14.01 -13.55 13.13
C LEU A 72 13.11 -13.70 14.34
N ARG A 73 13.15 -12.73 15.25
CA ARG A 73 12.33 -12.74 16.47
C ARG A 73 10.82 -12.76 16.17
N LEU A 74 10.38 -12.03 15.15
CA LEU A 74 8.99 -12.05 14.71
C LEU A 74 8.62 -13.39 14.06
N GLN A 75 9.49 -13.94 13.21
CA GLN A 75 9.30 -15.27 12.64
C GLN A 75 9.09 -16.32 13.74
N ASP A 76 9.92 -16.30 14.79
CA ASP A 76 9.86 -17.26 15.89
C ASP A 76 8.55 -17.20 16.68
N THR A 77 7.78 -16.10 16.55
CA THR A 77 6.43 -16.03 17.12
C THR A 77 5.38 -16.83 16.36
N GLY A 78 5.70 -17.32 15.16
CA GLY A 78 4.79 -18.09 14.31
C GLY A 78 3.99 -17.23 13.32
N ILE A 79 4.43 -16.02 12.98
CA ILE A 79 3.79 -15.25 11.91
C ILE A 79 3.95 -15.96 10.55
N ALA A 80 2.96 -15.80 9.68
CA ALA A 80 2.91 -16.43 8.38
C ALA A 80 3.67 -15.65 7.27
N ALA A 81 3.87 -14.34 7.44
CA ALA A 81 4.64 -13.51 6.51
C ALA A 81 5.03 -12.17 7.17
N LEU A 82 6.11 -11.57 6.68
CA LEU A 82 6.61 -10.26 7.13
C LEU A 82 6.70 -9.27 5.96
N THR A 83 5.97 -8.16 6.07
CA THR A 83 6.09 -7.03 5.13
C THR A 83 6.96 -5.93 5.73
N ILE A 84 7.99 -5.49 5.00
CA ILE A 84 8.93 -4.45 5.46
C ILE A 84 8.85 -3.25 4.53
N HIS A 85 8.52 -2.08 5.10
CA HIS A 85 8.68 -0.82 4.40
C HIS A 85 10.13 -0.36 4.49
N GLY A 86 10.78 -0.08 3.35
CA GLY A 86 12.19 0.34 3.22
C GLY A 86 12.51 1.73 3.75
N ARG A 87 11.82 2.20 4.79
CA ARG A 87 12.14 3.45 5.48
C ARG A 87 12.08 3.22 6.98
N THR A 88 12.84 4.01 7.73
CA THR A 88 12.70 4.16 9.17
C THR A 88 11.45 4.96 9.51
N ARG A 89 11.04 4.97 10.78
CA ARG A 89 9.92 5.79 11.24
C ARG A 89 10.21 7.27 11.01
N SER A 90 11.40 7.75 11.37
CA SER A 90 11.77 9.18 11.34
C SER A 90 11.80 9.78 9.94
N GLN A 91 12.06 8.96 8.92
CA GLN A 91 11.95 9.39 7.51
C GLN A 91 10.50 9.71 7.10
N LEU A 92 9.48 9.21 7.81
CA LEU A 92 8.07 9.28 7.40
C LEU A 92 7.89 8.75 5.97
N TYR A 93 7.73 9.67 5.02
CA TYR A 93 7.60 9.45 3.58
C TYR A 93 8.63 10.25 2.76
N LYS A 94 9.62 10.86 3.42
CA LYS A 94 10.72 11.62 2.81
C LYS A 94 11.84 10.68 2.35
N GLY A 95 12.71 11.20 1.49
CA GLY A 95 13.80 10.42 0.89
C GLY A 95 13.29 9.25 0.06
N GLU A 96 14.18 8.32 -0.25
CA GLU A 96 13.88 7.10 -1.00
C GLU A 96 13.75 5.91 -0.05
N ALA A 97 12.95 4.92 -0.43
CA ALA A 97 12.93 3.65 0.27
C ALA A 97 14.24 2.89 0.00
N ASP A 98 15.00 2.59 1.04
CA ASP A 98 16.17 1.71 1.01
C ASP A 98 15.72 0.26 1.26
N TRP A 99 15.91 -0.57 0.24
CA TRP A 99 15.53 -1.99 0.24
C TRP A 99 16.70 -2.91 0.60
N THR A 100 17.89 -2.37 0.87
CA THR A 100 19.12 -3.16 1.14
C THR A 100 18.91 -4.15 2.28
N LEU A 101 18.42 -3.68 3.43
CA LEU A 101 18.13 -4.55 4.58
C LEU A 101 16.99 -5.55 4.30
N ILE A 102 16.05 -5.23 3.42
CA ILE A 102 14.98 -6.16 3.03
C ILE A 102 15.58 -7.35 2.27
N GLY A 103 16.48 -7.07 1.32
CA GLY A 103 17.23 -8.10 0.59
C GLY A 103 18.14 -8.91 1.50
N GLU A 104 18.85 -8.29 2.43
CA GLU A 104 19.68 -9.00 3.42
C GLU A 104 18.85 -9.98 4.26
N ILE A 105 17.68 -9.56 4.74
CA ILE A 105 16.76 -10.42 5.49
C ILE A 105 16.27 -11.56 4.62
N LYS A 106 15.86 -11.27 3.38
CA LYS A 106 15.37 -12.31 2.47
C LYS A 106 16.43 -13.36 2.13
N ASN A 107 17.70 -12.94 2.00
CA ASN A 107 18.82 -13.82 1.71
C ASN A 107 19.37 -14.53 2.96
N ASN A 108 18.89 -14.20 4.17
CA ASN A 108 19.28 -14.89 5.38
C ASN A 108 18.67 -16.31 5.41
N PRO A 109 19.49 -17.39 5.43
CA PRO A 109 18.99 -18.76 5.38
C PRO A 109 18.16 -19.15 6.62
N ALA A 110 18.24 -18.41 7.73
CA ALA A 110 17.41 -18.64 8.91
C ALA A 110 15.97 -18.12 8.74
N ILE A 111 15.72 -17.22 7.78
CA ILE A 111 14.37 -16.75 7.45
C ILE A 111 13.70 -17.79 6.54
N LYS A 112 12.58 -18.34 7.01
CA LYS A 112 11.76 -19.37 6.37
C LYS A 112 10.39 -18.84 5.94
N ILE A 113 9.92 -17.76 6.55
CA ILE A 113 8.65 -17.12 6.18
C ILE A 113 8.83 -16.24 4.93
N PRO A 114 7.77 -16.02 4.14
CA PRO A 114 7.78 -15.06 3.05
C PRO A 114 8.10 -13.63 3.51
N ILE A 115 8.99 -12.96 2.79
CA ILE A 115 9.35 -11.55 2.97
C ILE A 115 8.77 -10.72 1.83
N ILE A 116 7.96 -9.72 2.20
CA ILE A 116 7.29 -8.82 1.27
C ILE A 116 7.94 -7.44 1.34
N GLY A 117 8.53 -7.00 0.23
CA GLY A 117 9.15 -5.68 0.13
C GLY A 117 8.11 -4.58 -0.10
N ASN A 118 8.32 -3.40 0.48
CA ASN A 118 7.41 -2.26 0.35
C ASN A 118 8.16 -0.93 0.34
N GLY A 119 7.73 -0.03 -0.54
CA GLY A 119 8.25 1.33 -0.62
C GLY A 119 8.59 1.70 -2.06
N ASP A 120 8.02 2.79 -2.53
CA ASP A 120 8.35 3.46 -3.80
C ASP A 120 8.25 2.64 -5.09
N ILE A 121 7.65 1.45 -5.05
CA ILE A 121 7.22 0.74 -6.26
C ILE A 121 6.10 1.53 -6.94
N THR A 122 6.41 2.13 -8.08
CA THR A 122 5.53 3.01 -8.84
C THR A 122 5.37 2.60 -10.31
N SER A 123 6.12 1.61 -10.78
CA SER A 123 6.14 1.14 -12.16
C SER A 123 6.38 -0.37 -12.25
N ALA A 124 6.08 -0.92 -13.43
CA ALA A 124 6.36 -2.32 -13.77
C ALA A 124 7.86 -2.66 -13.73
N ARG A 125 8.70 -1.78 -14.28
CA ARG A 125 10.17 -1.93 -14.22
C ARG A 125 10.69 -1.90 -12.80
N GLY A 126 10.27 -0.93 -11.99
CA GLY A 126 10.68 -0.84 -10.59
C GLY A 126 10.24 -2.06 -9.76
N ALA A 127 9.07 -2.64 -10.07
CA ALA A 127 8.65 -3.91 -9.49
C ALA A 127 9.59 -5.07 -9.88
N LYS A 128 9.93 -5.20 -11.16
CA LYS A 128 10.89 -6.22 -11.65
C LYS A 128 12.26 -6.05 -11.01
N GLU A 129 12.79 -4.85 -11.00
CA GLU A 129 14.09 -4.53 -10.37
C GLU A 129 14.09 -4.90 -8.89
N ALA A 130 12.98 -4.68 -8.18
CA ALA A 130 12.87 -5.06 -6.78
C ALA A 130 12.92 -6.58 -6.57
N PHE A 131 12.26 -7.36 -7.42
CA PHE A 131 12.36 -8.82 -7.39
C PHE A 131 13.77 -9.30 -7.74
N ASP A 132 14.33 -8.81 -8.85
CA ASP A 132 15.64 -9.25 -9.35
C ASP A 132 16.78 -8.90 -8.38
N ARG A 133 16.75 -7.70 -7.79
CA ARG A 133 17.84 -7.20 -6.93
C ARG A 133 17.78 -7.72 -5.50
N TYR A 134 16.58 -7.86 -4.93
CA TYR A 134 16.41 -8.16 -3.50
C TYR A 134 15.82 -9.55 -3.23
N GLY A 135 15.37 -10.28 -4.26
CA GLY A 135 14.89 -11.66 -4.14
C GLY A 135 13.61 -11.83 -3.31
N VAL A 136 12.88 -10.75 -3.03
CA VAL A 136 11.68 -10.76 -2.17
C VAL A 136 10.61 -11.70 -2.71
N ASP A 137 9.82 -12.32 -1.83
CA ASP A 137 8.74 -13.25 -2.22
C ASP A 137 7.51 -12.51 -2.75
N GLY A 138 7.41 -11.22 -2.46
CA GLY A 138 6.33 -10.38 -2.93
C GLY A 138 6.64 -8.89 -2.75
N ILE A 139 5.80 -8.07 -3.35
CA ILE A 139 5.84 -6.62 -3.20
C ILE A 139 4.48 -6.10 -2.75
N MET A 140 4.49 -5.07 -1.90
CA MET A 140 3.29 -4.35 -1.52
C MET A 140 3.34 -2.93 -2.07
N ILE A 141 2.23 -2.49 -2.68
CA ILE A 141 2.12 -1.20 -3.35
C ILE A 141 1.04 -0.37 -2.66
N GLY A 142 1.39 0.86 -2.28
CA GLY A 142 0.48 1.78 -1.59
C GLY A 142 0.10 2.96 -2.46
N ARG A 143 0.79 4.09 -2.27
CA ARG A 143 0.47 5.39 -2.89
C ARG A 143 0.31 5.36 -4.42
N ALA A 144 1.07 4.52 -5.11
CA ALA A 144 0.99 4.40 -6.57
C ALA A 144 -0.37 3.86 -7.07
N THR A 145 -1.20 3.29 -6.20
CA THR A 145 -2.54 2.82 -6.55
C THR A 145 -3.60 3.92 -6.56
N TYR A 146 -3.31 5.10 -6.00
CA TYR A 146 -4.27 6.20 -5.93
C TYR A 146 -4.55 6.76 -7.31
N GLY A 147 -5.78 6.59 -7.80
CA GLY A 147 -6.16 6.96 -9.16
C GLY A 147 -5.54 6.08 -10.25
N ARG A 148 -4.81 5.02 -9.88
CA ARG A 148 -4.16 4.11 -10.83
C ARG A 148 -4.29 2.65 -10.38
N PRO A 149 -5.52 2.14 -10.16
CA PRO A 149 -5.72 0.76 -9.70
C PRO A 149 -5.22 -0.30 -10.70
N TRP A 150 -5.05 0.05 -11.97
CA TRP A 150 -4.54 -0.86 -13.01
C TRP A 150 -3.04 -1.14 -12.92
N ILE A 151 -2.28 -0.46 -12.04
CA ILE A 151 -0.84 -0.72 -11.86
C ILE A 151 -0.52 -2.20 -11.58
N PHE A 152 -1.42 -2.93 -10.91
CA PHE A 152 -1.25 -4.35 -10.67
C PHE A 152 -1.31 -5.18 -11.96
N ARG A 153 -2.16 -4.80 -12.93
CA ARG A 153 -2.24 -5.46 -14.24
C ARG A 153 -0.97 -5.20 -15.04
N GLU A 154 -0.48 -3.96 -15.04
CA GLU A 154 0.75 -3.58 -15.72
C GLU A 154 1.96 -4.35 -15.18
N ILE A 155 2.13 -4.40 -13.86
CA ILE A 155 3.22 -5.15 -13.22
C ILE A 155 3.12 -6.63 -13.55
N LYS A 156 1.93 -7.25 -13.40
CA LYS A 156 1.74 -8.66 -13.71
C LYS A 156 2.05 -8.99 -15.17
N HIS A 157 1.61 -8.15 -16.09
CA HIS A 157 1.89 -8.34 -17.52
C HIS A 157 3.39 -8.25 -17.79
N PHE A 158 4.04 -7.17 -17.36
CA PHE A 158 5.48 -6.97 -17.57
C PHE A 158 6.34 -8.07 -16.94
N LEU A 159 6.00 -8.56 -15.75
CA LEU A 159 6.71 -9.68 -15.13
C LEU A 159 6.56 -10.99 -15.92
N ALA A 160 5.44 -11.18 -16.62
CA ALA A 160 5.16 -12.38 -17.40
C ALA A 160 5.75 -12.32 -18.84
N THR A 161 5.75 -11.15 -19.47
CA THR A 161 6.08 -10.98 -20.90
C THR A 161 7.36 -10.18 -21.15
N GLY A 162 7.79 -9.35 -20.20
CA GLY A 162 8.83 -8.34 -20.42
C GLY A 162 8.35 -7.09 -21.18
N GLU A 163 7.08 -7.02 -21.54
CA GLU A 163 6.50 -5.93 -22.34
C GLU A 163 5.66 -4.99 -21.46
N GLU A 164 5.65 -3.69 -21.78
CA GLU A 164 4.80 -2.73 -21.09
C GLU A 164 3.41 -2.69 -21.72
N LEU A 165 2.37 -2.63 -20.88
CA LEU A 165 1.03 -2.33 -21.36
C LEU A 165 0.89 -0.84 -21.67
N PRO A 166 0.10 -0.48 -22.69
CA PRO A 166 -0.32 0.91 -22.85
C PRO A 166 -1.13 1.36 -21.63
N GLU A 167 -1.00 2.64 -21.29
CA GLU A 167 -1.87 3.28 -20.32
C GLU A 167 -3.33 3.15 -20.77
N PRO A 168 -4.29 2.91 -19.85
CA PRO A 168 -5.70 2.88 -20.22
C PRO A 168 -6.12 4.21 -20.84
N SER A 169 -7.00 4.11 -21.83
CA SER A 169 -7.64 5.26 -22.46
C SER A 169 -8.43 6.09 -21.43
N VAL A 170 -8.74 7.34 -21.78
CA VAL A 170 -9.62 8.19 -20.94
C VAL A 170 -10.96 7.52 -20.71
N ASN A 171 -11.51 6.83 -21.72
CA ASN A 171 -12.76 6.08 -21.61
C ASN A 171 -12.69 5.03 -20.50
N GLU A 172 -11.66 4.18 -20.53
CA GLU A 172 -11.44 3.14 -19.51
C GLU A 172 -11.20 3.74 -18.12
N LYS A 173 -10.44 4.84 -18.04
CA LYS A 173 -10.19 5.56 -16.78
C LYS A 173 -11.48 6.11 -16.18
N ALA A 174 -12.34 6.69 -17.01
CA ALA A 174 -13.65 7.19 -16.59
C ALA A 174 -14.56 6.06 -16.10
N ASP A 175 -14.62 4.93 -16.81
CA ASP A 175 -15.41 3.75 -16.38
C ASP A 175 -14.92 3.20 -15.05
N LEU A 176 -13.59 3.09 -14.87
CA LEU A 176 -13.00 2.64 -13.62
C LEU A 176 -13.27 3.62 -12.47
N ALA A 177 -13.19 4.93 -12.72
CA ALA A 177 -13.48 5.94 -11.72
C ALA A 177 -14.95 5.91 -11.28
N LYS A 178 -15.90 5.78 -12.23
CA LYS A 178 -17.33 5.66 -11.95
C LYS A 178 -17.64 4.41 -11.13
N ARG A 179 -17.11 3.26 -11.55
CA ARG A 179 -17.28 1.99 -10.82
C ARG A 179 -16.73 2.09 -9.40
N HIS A 180 -15.57 2.70 -9.24
CA HIS A 180 -14.96 2.89 -7.92
C HIS A 180 -15.79 3.83 -7.03
N LEU A 181 -16.31 4.92 -7.60
CA LEU A 181 -17.20 5.84 -6.88
C LEU A 181 -18.47 5.14 -6.41
N LEU A 182 -19.18 4.48 -7.32
CA LEU A 182 -20.42 3.76 -7.01
C LEU A 182 -20.19 2.70 -5.93
N LYS A 183 -19.08 1.93 -6.03
CA LYS A 183 -18.75 0.94 -5.00
C LYS A 183 -18.40 1.56 -3.65
N SER A 184 -17.74 2.72 -3.65
CA SER A 184 -17.43 3.46 -2.43
C SER A 184 -18.71 3.95 -1.75
N VAL A 185 -19.67 4.49 -2.52
CA VAL A 185 -20.99 4.92 -2.03
C VAL A 185 -21.81 3.73 -1.51
N GLU A 186 -21.86 2.63 -2.26
CA GLU A 186 -22.56 1.40 -1.86
C GLU A 186 -22.09 0.90 -0.48
N VAL A 187 -20.78 0.88 -0.25
CA VAL A 187 -20.18 0.29 0.97
C VAL A 187 -20.15 1.27 2.15
N LYS A 188 -19.99 2.58 1.89
CA LYS A 188 -19.69 3.57 2.94
C LYS A 188 -20.79 4.62 3.12
N GLY A 189 -21.85 4.56 2.32
CA GLY A 189 -22.87 5.58 2.22
C GLY A 189 -22.43 6.79 1.39
N GLU A 190 -23.38 7.64 1.00
CA GLU A 190 -23.18 8.73 0.04
C GLU A 190 -22.07 9.69 0.46
N ARG A 191 -22.21 10.33 1.63
CA ARG A 191 -21.27 11.35 2.09
C ARG A 191 -19.84 10.79 2.24
N VAL A 192 -19.66 9.71 2.99
CA VAL A 192 -18.31 9.15 3.25
C VAL A 192 -17.73 8.54 1.98
N GLY A 193 -18.55 7.84 1.19
CA GLY A 193 -18.16 7.23 -0.07
C GLY A 193 -17.58 8.24 -1.06
N VAL A 194 -18.22 9.41 -1.21
CA VAL A 194 -17.73 10.52 -2.05
C VAL A 194 -16.46 11.16 -1.48
N LEU A 195 -16.45 11.49 -0.19
CA LEU A 195 -15.31 12.18 0.44
C LEU A 195 -14.02 11.36 0.32
N GLU A 196 -14.08 10.04 0.52
CA GLU A 196 -12.91 9.18 0.37
C GLU A 196 -12.47 9.00 -1.09
N MET A 197 -13.36 9.20 -2.06
CA MET A 197 -13.01 9.11 -3.48
C MET A 197 -12.16 10.27 -3.97
N ARG A 198 -12.22 11.44 -3.31
CA ARG A 198 -11.48 12.65 -3.73
C ARG A 198 -9.99 12.43 -3.90
N ARG A 199 -9.37 11.65 -3.00
CA ARG A 199 -7.93 11.33 -3.12
C ARG A 199 -7.62 10.56 -4.40
N HIS A 200 -8.52 9.68 -4.84
CA HIS A 200 -8.36 8.89 -6.06
C HIS A 200 -8.67 9.72 -7.30
N LEU A 201 -9.78 10.47 -7.28
CA LEU A 201 -10.20 11.36 -8.38
C LEU A 201 -9.15 12.43 -8.70
N SER A 202 -8.40 12.91 -7.70
CA SER A 202 -7.30 13.85 -7.91
C SER A 202 -6.20 13.32 -8.84
N SER A 203 -6.09 11.99 -8.99
CA SER A 203 -4.97 11.31 -9.63
C SER A 203 -5.35 10.47 -10.87
N TYR A 204 -6.63 10.09 -11.05
CA TYR A 204 -7.09 9.27 -12.19
C TYR A 204 -6.71 9.81 -13.56
N PHE A 205 -6.77 11.13 -13.69
CA PHE A 205 -6.58 11.84 -14.96
C PHE A 205 -5.34 12.74 -14.92
N LYS A 206 -4.35 12.39 -14.09
CA LYS A 206 -3.07 13.10 -14.05
C LYS A 206 -2.43 13.06 -15.45
N GLY A 207 -2.04 14.22 -15.96
CA GLY A 207 -1.40 14.36 -17.28
C GLY A 207 -2.32 14.93 -18.36
N LEU A 208 -3.64 15.00 -18.15
CA LEU A 208 -4.53 15.65 -19.12
C LEU A 208 -4.29 17.18 -19.18
N PRO A 209 -4.26 17.78 -20.38
CA PRO A 209 -4.08 19.23 -20.54
C PRO A 209 -5.30 20.00 -20.03
N ASP A 210 -5.08 21.19 -19.45
CA ASP A 210 -6.14 22.08 -18.94
C ASP A 210 -7.15 21.43 -17.97
N PHE A 211 -6.73 20.37 -17.26
CA PHE A 211 -7.61 19.58 -16.39
C PHE A 211 -7.82 20.18 -14.99
N LYS A 212 -7.09 21.25 -14.62
CA LYS A 212 -7.08 21.80 -13.26
C LYS A 212 -8.48 22.15 -12.75
N GLU A 213 -9.30 22.80 -13.57
CA GLU A 213 -10.66 23.23 -13.17
C GLU A 213 -11.58 22.02 -12.94
N LEU A 214 -11.61 21.07 -13.89
CA LEU A 214 -12.42 19.85 -13.76
C LEU A 214 -11.97 19.00 -12.56
N ARG A 215 -10.66 18.89 -12.34
CA ARG A 215 -10.12 18.23 -11.15
C ARG A 215 -10.63 18.87 -9.87
N MET A 216 -10.65 20.21 -9.79
CA MET A 216 -11.15 20.91 -8.60
C MET A 216 -12.60 20.53 -8.32
N LYS A 217 -13.47 20.59 -9.35
CA LYS A 217 -14.88 20.18 -9.21
C LYS A 217 -15.00 18.73 -8.72
N LEU A 218 -14.27 17.79 -9.33
CA LEU A 218 -14.25 16.38 -8.94
C LEU A 218 -13.83 16.14 -7.48
N VAL A 219 -12.99 16.99 -6.89
CA VAL A 219 -12.48 16.83 -5.52
C VAL A 219 -13.17 17.72 -4.49
N THR A 220 -14.11 18.58 -4.89
CA THR A 220 -14.88 19.43 -3.97
C THR A 220 -16.37 19.13 -3.96
N GLU A 221 -16.88 18.48 -5.01
CA GLU A 221 -18.27 18.05 -5.09
C GLU A 221 -18.59 16.98 -4.03
N ASN A 222 -19.79 17.05 -3.45
CA ASN A 222 -20.30 16.15 -2.41
C ASN A 222 -21.38 15.20 -2.94
N ASP A 223 -22.07 15.55 -4.03
CA ASP A 223 -23.06 14.67 -4.65
C ASP A 223 -22.42 13.72 -5.67
N HIS A 224 -22.57 12.42 -5.44
CA HIS A 224 -22.03 11.41 -6.34
C HIS A 224 -22.67 11.43 -7.73
N TYR A 225 -23.92 11.84 -7.89
CA TYR A 225 -24.56 11.98 -9.22
C TYR A 225 -23.85 13.05 -10.04
N VAL A 226 -23.58 14.21 -9.44
CA VAL A 226 -22.83 15.30 -10.09
C VAL A 226 -21.40 14.87 -10.39
N VAL A 227 -20.75 14.09 -9.52
CA VAL A 227 -19.42 13.53 -9.81
C VAL A 227 -19.46 12.57 -11.01
N LEU A 228 -20.51 11.77 -11.18
CA LEU A 228 -20.68 10.90 -12.35
C LEU A 228 -20.80 11.72 -13.65
N GLU A 229 -21.58 12.80 -13.62
CA GLU A 229 -21.70 13.73 -14.76
C GLU A 229 -20.36 14.39 -15.09
N LEU A 230 -19.63 14.87 -14.09
CA LEU A 230 -18.28 15.42 -14.27
C LEU A 230 -17.33 14.39 -14.92
N LEU A 231 -17.44 13.11 -14.58
CA LEU A 231 -16.66 12.04 -15.21
C LEU A 231 -17.07 11.79 -16.67
N GLU A 232 -18.32 12.04 -17.06
CA GLU A 232 -18.73 12.05 -18.48
C GLU A 232 -18.17 13.27 -19.22
N ILE A 233 -18.17 14.45 -18.60
CA ILE A 233 -17.56 15.65 -19.21
C ILE A 233 -16.06 15.42 -19.48
N VAL A 234 -15.36 14.76 -18.55
CA VAL A 234 -13.95 14.35 -18.77
C VAL A 234 -13.85 13.40 -19.96
N ARG A 235 -14.75 12.43 -20.06
CA ARG A 235 -14.77 11.51 -21.20
C ARG A 235 -14.93 12.28 -22.51
N GLU A 236 -15.97 13.07 -22.64
CA GLU A 236 -16.28 13.81 -23.87
C GLU A 236 -15.16 14.74 -24.31
N ARG A 237 -14.52 15.43 -23.35
CA ARG A 237 -13.46 16.38 -23.64
C ARG A 237 -12.14 15.74 -24.06
N TYR A 238 -11.85 14.52 -23.60
CA TYR A 238 -10.51 13.91 -23.76
C TYR A 238 -10.51 12.51 -24.38
N ALA A 239 -11.65 11.93 -24.76
CA ALA A 239 -11.70 10.59 -25.36
C ALA A 239 -11.05 10.49 -26.75
N ASN A 240 -10.97 11.62 -27.48
CA ASN A 240 -10.45 11.68 -28.86
C ASN A 240 -9.09 12.39 -28.97
N ASN A 241 -8.45 12.72 -27.84
CA ASN A 241 -7.09 13.26 -27.77
C ASN A 241 -6.11 12.15 -27.33
#